data_AF-A0A818HD01-F1
#
_entry.id   AF-A0A818HD01-F1
#
_cell.length_a   1.000
_cell.length_b   1.000
_cell.length_c   1.000
_cell.angle_alpha   90.00
_cell.angle_beta   90.00
_cell.angle_gamma   90.00
#
_symmetry.space_group_name_H-M   'P 1'
#
loop_
_entity.id
_entity.type
_entity.pdbx_description
1 polymer ?
#
loop_
_entity_poly.entity_id
_entity_poly.type
_entity_poly.pdbx_seq_one_letter_code
_entity_poly.pdbx_strand_id
1 'polypeptide(L)'
;MDTQTYLEDLSNEIFFEIFDYLHALDIFTAFASLNKRISSILQSIPLHVIVSIIHCRNQIDFLSSHLIFHAHQVISIRMSDTIRDDTSMISLLFNRHNFINLQFF
;
A
#
# COMPACT_ATOMS: atom_id res chain seq x y z
N MET A 1 13.53 -1.92 37.01
CA MET A 1 12.20 -2.04 36.37
C MET A 1 12.47 -1.97 34.89
N ASP A 2 12.40 -3.09 34.18
CA ASP A 2 12.53 -3.10 32.73
C ASP A 2 11.26 -2.47 32.15
N THR A 3 11.37 -1.23 31.68
CA THR A 3 10.30 -0.60 30.91
C THR A 3 10.27 -1.27 29.56
N GLN A 4 9.40 -2.28 29.41
CA GLN A 4 9.04 -2.81 28.11
C GLN A 4 8.45 -1.66 27.29
N THR A 5 9.13 -1.30 26.21
CA THR A 5 8.61 -0.37 25.21
C THR A 5 7.86 -1.20 24.19
N TYR A 6 6.57 -0.91 24.01
CA TYR A 6 5.76 -1.54 22.97
C TYR A 6 5.89 -0.75 21.68
N LEU A 7 5.69 -1.40 20.53
CA LEU A 7 5.60 -0.73 19.24
C LEU A 7 4.55 0.39 19.27
N GLU A 8 3.45 0.16 20.00
CA GLU A 8 2.35 1.09 20.17
C GLU A 8 2.71 2.35 20.97
N ASP A 9 3.84 2.35 21.68
CA ASP A 9 4.33 3.52 22.43
C ASP A 9 5.13 4.48 21.53
N LEU A 10 5.51 4.05 20.31
CA LEU A 10 6.19 4.91 19.34
C LEU A 10 5.28 6.05 18.89
N SER A 11 5.87 7.21 18.59
CA SER A 11 5.13 8.38 18.10
C SER A 11 4.63 8.19 16.66
N ASN A 12 3.65 9.01 16.24
CA ASN A 12 3.10 8.90 14.89
C ASN A 12 4.15 9.19 13.81
N GLU A 13 5.10 10.09 14.11
CA GLU A 13 6.21 10.46 13.21
C GLU A 13 7.06 9.25 12.85
N ILE A 14 7.35 8.39 13.82
CA ILE A 14 8.13 7.16 13.58
C ILE A 14 7.34 6.20 12.69
N PHE A 15 6.02 6.09 12.87
CA PHE A 15 5.20 5.27 11.97
C PHE A 15 5.16 5.83 10.55
N PHE A 16 5.04 7.15 10.39
CA PHE A 16 5.13 7.77 9.07
C PHE A 16 6.46 7.47 8.40
N GLU A 17 7.57 7.63 9.13
CA GLU A 17 8.90 7.31 8.61
C GLU A 17 9.04 5.83 8.23
N ILE A 18 8.54 4.90 9.05
CA ILE A 18 8.53 3.46 8.72
C ILE A 18 7.70 3.21 7.45
N PHE A 19 6.52 3.81 7.33
CA PHE A 19 5.61 3.57 6.21
C PHE A 19 6.13 4.15 4.89
N ASP A 20 6.96 5.20 4.93
CA ASP A 20 7.63 5.74 3.74
C ASP A 20 8.58 4.72 3.06
N TYR A 21 9.08 3.72 3.81
CA TYR A 21 9.92 2.65 3.26
C TYR A 21 9.14 1.42 2.77
N LEU A 22 7.83 1.36 2.98
CA LEU A 22 7.01 0.18 2.70
C LEU A 22 6.04 0.44 1.55
N HIS A 23 5.80 -0.59 0.73
CA HIS A 23 4.73 -0.54 -0.26
C HIS A 23 3.39 -0.97 0.34
N ALA A 24 2.29 -0.55 -0.30
CA ALA A 24 0.92 -0.73 0.16
C ALA A 24 0.59 -2.18 0.54
N LEU A 25 1.14 -3.16 -0.19
CA LEU A 25 0.92 -4.57 0.13
C LEU A 25 1.48 -4.94 1.52
N ASP A 26 2.69 -4.48 1.87
CA ASP A 26 3.32 -4.78 3.16
C ASP A 26 2.57 -4.07 4.27
N ILE A 27 2.26 -2.79 4.03
CA ILE A 27 1.51 -1.95 4.95
C ILE A 27 0.18 -2.61 5.29
N PHE A 28 -0.63 -2.99 4.30
CA PHE A 28 -1.94 -3.57 4.59
C PHE A 28 -1.84 -4.97 5.20
N THR A 29 -0.90 -5.79 4.73
CA THR A 29 -0.73 -7.15 5.27
C THR A 29 -0.31 -7.14 6.73
N ALA A 30 0.60 -6.24 7.12
CA ALA A 30 1.14 -6.20 8.48
C ALA A 30 0.35 -5.28 9.43
N PHE A 31 -0.19 -4.16 8.95
CA PHE A 31 -0.66 -3.06 9.81
C PHE A 31 -2.17 -2.80 9.75
N ALA A 32 -2.90 -3.22 8.71
CA ALA A 32 -4.32 -2.83 8.53
C ALA A 32 -5.23 -3.27 9.69
N SER A 33 -4.89 -4.38 10.35
CA SER A 33 -5.69 -4.99 11.42
C SER A 33 -5.02 -4.97 12.80
N LEU A 34 -3.96 -4.18 13.00
CA LEU A 34 -3.27 -4.14 14.29
C LEU A 34 -4.12 -3.51 15.38
N ASN A 35 -4.43 -2.23 15.25
CA ASN A 35 -5.29 -1.51 16.18
C ASN A 35 -5.85 -0.22 15.52
N LYS A 36 -6.83 0.40 16.19
CA LYS A 36 -7.52 1.60 15.67
C LYS A 36 -6.58 2.78 15.44
N ARG A 37 -5.53 2.94 16.26
CA ARG A 37 -4.56 4.02 16.11
C ARG A 37 -3.80 3.85 14.81
N ILE A 38 -3.25 2.65 14.56
CA ILE A 38 -2.56 2.34 13.31
C ILE A 38 -3.50 2.50 12.12
N SER A 39 -4.73 1.97 12.18
CA SER A 39 -5.71 2.16 11.10
C SER A 39 -5.99 3.63 10.80
N SER A 40 -5.98 4.51 11.81
CA SER A 40 -6.10 5.96 11.62
C SER A 40 -4.87 6.57 10.94
N ILE A 41 -3.66 6.13 11.31
CA ILE A 41 -2.42 6.60 10.67
C ILE A 41 -2.40 6.19 9.19
N LEU A 42 -2.83 4.96 8.87
CA LEU A 42 -2.90 4.44 7.51
C LEU A 42 -3.82 5.25 6.58
N GLN A 43 -4.76 6.03 7.11
CA GLN A 43 -5.61 6.93 6.31
C GLN A 43 -4.93 8.25 5.91
N SER A 44 -3.72 8.52 6.42
CA SER A 44 -3.01 9.79 6.22
C SER A 44 -1.71 9.66 5.44
N ILE A 45 -1.30 8.45 5.08
CA ILE A 45 -0.02 8.22 4.39
C ILE A 45 -0.17 8.17 2.88
N PRO A 46 0.87 8.56 2.12
CA PRO A 46 0.96 8.20 0.71
C PRO A 46 1.17 6.69 0.54
N LEU A 47 0.60 6.11 -0.51
CA LEU A 47 0.71 4.68 -0.80
C LEU A 47 1.44 4.46 -2.12
N HIS A 48 2.53 3.70 -2.05
CA HIS A 48 3.22 3.14 -3.21
C HIS A 48 2.73 1.71 -3.44
N VAL A 49 2.08 1.44 -4.57
CA VAL A 49 1.62 0.10 -4.90
C VAL A 49 2.67 -0.58 -5.78
N ILE A 50 3.18 -1.71 -5.29
CA ILE A 50 4.09 -2.56 -6.07
C ILE A 50 3.46 -3.95 -6.14
N VAL A 51 3.37 -4.48 -7.36
CA VAL A 51 2.80 -5.80 -7.63
C VAL A 51 3.84 -6.67 -8.33
N SER A 52 4.13 -7.84 -7.79
CA SER A 52 4.98 -8.84 -8.44
C SER A 52 4.26 -9.48 -9.62
N ILE A 53 4.92 -9.58 -10.78
CA ILE A 53 4.35 -10.27 -11.96
C ILE A 53 3.98 -11.72 -11.63
N ILE A 54 4.83 -12.42 -10.88
CA ILE A 54 4.64 -13.84 -10.53
C ILE A 54 3.41 -14.04 -9.64
N HIS A 55 3.14 -13.09 -8.73
CA HIS A 55 2.07 -13.18 -7.75
C HIS A 55 0.92 -12.20 -8.03
N CYS A 56 0.89 -11.66 -9.25
CA CYS A 56 0.10 -10.48 -9.61
C CYS A 56 -1.37 -10.65 -9.28
N ARG A 57 -1.97 -11.79 -9.63
CA ARG A 57 -3.39 -12.07 -9.39
C ARG A 57 -3.76 -11.95 -7.90
N ASN A 58 -3.06 -12.67 -7.03
CA ASN A 58 -3.39 -12.71 -5.61
C ASN A 58 -3.15 -11.35 -4.94
N GLN A 59 -2.07 -10.66 -5.33
CA GLN A 59 -1.75 -9.34 -4.81
C GLN A 59 -2.76 -8.29 -5.27
N ILE A 60 -3.19 -8.34 -6.54
CA ILE A 60 -4.25 -7.47 -7.06
C ILE A 60 -5.55 -7.70 -6.31
N ASP A 61 -5.99 -8.95 -6.14
CA ASP A 61 -7.25 -9.26 -5.45
C ASP A 61 -7.22 -8.72 -4.01
N PHE A 62 -6.12 -8.94 -3.29
CA PHE A 62 -5.93 -8.41 -1.94
C PHE A 62 -5.90 -6.87 -1.91
N LEU A 63 -5.07 -6.25 -2.75
CA LEU A 63 -4.93 -4.80 -2.81
C LEU A 63 -6.25 -4.12 -3.21
N SER A 64 -7.00 -4.70 -4.14
CA SER A 64 -8.27 -4.13 -4.60
C SER A 64 -9.29 -4.01 -3.46
N SER A 65 -9.33 -4.99 -2.55
CA SER A 65 -10.21 -4.95 -1.37
C SER A 65 -9.86 -3.86 -0.36
N HIS A 66 -8.59 -3.47 -0.28
CA HIS A 66 -8.12 -2.44 0.66
C HIS A 66 -8.11 -1.05 0.01
N LEU A 67 -7.58 -0.95 -1.21
CA LEU A 67 -7.39 0.31 -1.93
C LEU A 67 -8.70 1.01 -2.31
N ILE A 68 -9.85 0.31 -2.30
CA ILE A 68 -11.15 0.97 -2.56
C ILE A 68 -11.41 2.15 -1.60
N PHE A 69 -10.94 2.06 -0.35
CA PHE A 69 -11.07 3.13 0.65
C PHE A 69 -9.86 4.08 0.67
N HIS A 70 -8.75 3.68 0.06
CA HIS A 70 -7.47 4.38 0.11
C HIS A 70 -7.01 4.89 -1.27
N ALA A 71 -7.89 4.89 -2.28
CA ALA A 71 -7.53 5.21 -3.66
C ALA A 71 -6.91 6.62 -3.80
N HIS A 72 -7.42 7.58 -3.04
CA HIS A 72 -6.93 8.96 -3.00
C HIS A 72 -5.51 9.10 -2.43
N GLN A 73 -5.00 8.07 -1.74
CA GLN A 73 -3.66 8.05 -1.15
C GLN A 73 -2.61 7.45 -2.09
N VAL A 74 -3.02 6.82 -3.19
CA VAL A 74 -2.10 6.12 -4.08
C VAL A 74 -1.33 7.12 -4.95
N ILE A 75 -0.01 7.17 -4.79
CA ILE A 75 0.85 8.12 -5.51
C ILE A 75 1.74 7.49 -6.58
N SER A 76 1.92 6.16 -6.56
CA SER A 76 2.65 5.47 -7.62
C SER A 76 2.27 4.00 -7.68
N ILE A 77 2.29 3.42 -8.88
CA ILE A 77 1.97 2.02 -9.10
C ILE A 77 3.00 1.41 -10.05
N ARG A 78 3.59 0.28 -9.65
CA ARG A 78 4.67 -0.38 -10.38
C ARG A 78 4.48 -1.89 -10.35
N MET A 79 5.03 -2.57 -11.35
CA MET A 79 5.24 -4.01 -11.30
C MET A 79 6.69 -4.32 -10.99
N SER A 80 6.95 -5.24 -10.06
CA SER A 80 8.29 -5.75 -9.85
C SER A 80 8.61 -6.80 -10.93
N ASP A 81 9.83 -6.72 -11.47
CA ASP A 81 10.39 -7.51 -12.59
C ASP A 81 10.11 -6.94 -13.99
N THR A 82 10.90 -5.95 -14.39
CA THR A 82 10.91 -5.33 -15.71
C THR A 82 11.36 -6.30 -16.82
N ILE A 83 10.45 -6.85 -17.66
CA ILE A 83 10.71 -7.18 -19.10
C ILE A 83 9.45 -7.05 -20.00
N ARG A 84 8.19 -6.99 -19.53
CA ARG A 84 7.03 -7.01 -20.45
C ARG A 84 5.94 -5.97 -20.16
N ASP A 85 5.78 -5.08 -21.13
CA ASP A 85 4.64 -4.22 -21.47
C ASP A 85 3.61 -3.99 -20.34
N ASP A 86 4.02 -3.11 -19.42
CA ASP A 86 3.33 -2.76 -18.16
C ASP A 86 1.89 -2.25 -18.35
N THR A 87 1.55 -1.74 -19.54
CA THR A 87 0.32 -0.98 -19.80
C THR A 87 -0.95 -1.84 -19.73
N SER A 88 -0.86 -3.11 -20.10
CA SER A 88 -2.03 -4.01 -20.21
C SER A 88 -2.50 -4.56 -18.86
N MET A 89 -1.58 -4.86 -17.96
CA MET A 89 -1.90 -5.34 -16.61
C MET A 89 -2.28 -4.19 -15.66
N ILE A 90 -1.63 -3.03 -15.81
CA ILE A 90 -2.01 -1.78 -15.14
C ILE A 90 -3.43 -1.38 -15.58
N SER A 91 -3.73 -1.35 -16.88
CA SER A 91 -5.09 -1.03 -17.33
C SER A 91 -6.15 -2.01 -16.84
N LEU A 92 -5.82 -3.29 -16.64
CA LEU A 92 -6.72 -4.28 -16.00
C LEU A 92 -7.00 -3.97 -14.52
N LEU A 93 -5.96 -3.57 -13.77
CA LEU A 93 -6.06 -3.09 -12.40
C LEU A 93 -6.97 -1.85 -12.28
N PHE A 94 -6.86 -0.91 -13.23
CA PHE A 94 -7.52 0.40 -13.14
C PHE A 94 -8.88 0.50 -13.82
N ASN A 95 -9.16 -0.29 -14.86
CA ASN A 95 -10.47 -0.32 -15.53
C ASN A 95 -11.60 -0.84 -14.63
N ARG A 96 -11.29 -1.60 -13.58
CA ARG A 96 -12.30 -2.11 -12.65
C ARG A 96 -12.59 -1.20 -11.46
N HIS A 97 -11.74 -0.20 -11.19
CA HIS A 97 -11.75 0.48 -9.89
C HIS A 97 -11.60 2.02 -9.94
N ASN A 98 -11.69 2.68 -11.11
CA ASN A 98 -11.75 4.14 -11.23
C ASN A 98 -10.67 4.88 -10.41
N PHE A 99 -9.40 4.50 -10.53
CA PHE A 99 -8.33 5.32 -9.96
C PHE A 99 -8.06 6.48 -10.92
N ILE A 100 -8.78 7.57 -10.69
CA ILE A 100 -8.66 8.82 -11.43
C ILE A 100 -7.40 9.50 -10.85
N ASN A 101 -6.36 9.72 -11.67
CA ASN A 101 -5.11 10.47 -11.40
C ASN A 101 -3.80 9.68 -11.24
N LEU A 102 -3.59 8.60 -11.98
CA LEU A 102 -2.25 8.03 -12.10
C LEU A 102 -1.61 8.50 -13.41
N GLN A 103 -0.70 9.48 -13.30
CA GLN A 103 0.18 9.84 -14.42
C GLN A 103 1.29 8.79 -14.51
N PHE A 104 1.33 8.07 -15.62
CA PHE A 104 2.45 7.20 -15.98
C PHE A 104 3.53 8.09 -16.60
N PHE A 105 4.70 8.17 -15.97
CA PHE A 105 5.89 8.84 -16.50
C PHE A 105 6.78 7.84 -17.23
#